data_AF-A0AAW1WR44-F1
#
_entry.id   AF-A0AAW1WR44-F1
#
_cell.length_a   1.000
_cell.length_b   1.000
_cell.length_c   1.000
_cell.angle_alpha   90.00
_cell.angle_beta   90.00
_cell.angle_gamma   90.00
#
_symmetry.space_group_name_H-M   'P 1'
#
loop_
_entity.id
_entity.type
_entity.pdbx_description
1 polymer ?
#
loop_
_entity_poly.entity_id
_entity_poly.type
_entity_poly.pdbx_seq_one_letter_code
_entity_poly.pdbx_strand_id
1 'polypeptide(L)' 'MELEIVDEQDRSRILGPHKKVLEWIENTKTATRPHFEEVHQVLYRAKARFQEQRSMGSNNMTNSSNRMALPSKM' A
#
# COMPACT_ATOMS: atom_id res chain seq x y z
N MET A 1 8.36 -9.59 6.95
CA MET A 1 9.10 -8.35 6.63
C MET A 1 8.08 -7.25 6.58
N GLU A 2 8.21 -6.23 7.42
CA GLU A 2 7.25 -5.14 7.50
C GLU A 2 7.06 -4.41 6.16
N LEU A 3 8.09 -4.40 5.31
CA LEU A 3 8.06 -3.84 3.96
C LEU A 3 7.14 -4.59 2.98
N GLU A 4 6.72 -5.82 3.29
CA GLU A 4 5.70 -6.55 2.49
C GLU A 4 4.28 -6.02 2.75
N ILE A 5 4.07 -5.24 3.81
CA ILE A 5 2.78 -4.62 4.13
C ILE A 5 2.52 -3.39 3.25
N VAL A 6 3.58 -2.79 2.71
CA VAL A 6 3.52 -1.62 1.83
C VAL A 6 2.94 -2.01 0.46
N ASP A 7 2.21 -1.08 -0.17
CA ASP A 7 1.68 -1.24 -1.52
C ASP A 7 2.83 -1.46 -2.53
N GLU A 8 2.60 -2.27 -3.57
CA GLU A 8 3.66 -2.64 -4.52
C GLU A 8 4.26 -1.42 -5.24
N GLN A 9 3.44 -0.38 -5.48
CA GLN A 9 3.90 0.88 -6.08
C GLN A 9 4.83 1.66 -5.14
N ASP A 10 4.51 1.74 -3.86
CA ASP A 10 5.35 2.42 -2.87
C ASP A 10 6.60 1.58 -2.57
N ARG A 11 6.46 0.25 -2.53
CA ARG A 11 7.57 -0.70 -2.38
C ARG A 11 8.56 -0.58 -3.53
N SER A 12 8.09 -0.57 -4.77
CA SER A 12 8.94 -0.40 -5.96
C SER A 12 9.58 1.00 -6.01
N ARG A 13 8.87 2.05 -5.59
CA ARG A 13 9.45 3.40 -5.46
C ARG A 13 10.58 3.46 -4.42
N ILE A 14 10.38 2.85 -3.25
CA ILE A 14 11.32 2.92 -2.12
C ILE A 14 12.51 1.97 -2.34
N LEU A 15 12.27 0.74 -2.79
CA LEU A 15 13.29 -0.31 -2.88
C LEU A 15 13.88 -0.47 -4.28
N GLY A 16 13.24 0.06 -5.32
CA GLY A 16 13.69 -0.05 -6.71
C GLY A 16 15.17 0.36 -6.94
N PRO A 17 15.65 1.47 -6.34
CA PRO A 17 17.05 1.87 -6.45
C PRO A 17 18.03 0.93 -5.72
N HIS A 18 17.56 0.12 -4.77
CA HIS A 18 18.39 -0.63 -3.81
C HIS A 18 18.37 -2.14 -4.06
N LYS A 19 18.99 -2.58 -5.17
CA LYS A 19 19.02 -3.99 -5.59
C LYS A 19 19.55 -4.97 -4.53
N LYS A 20 20.60 -4.58 -3.78
CA LYS A 20 21.16 -5.42 -2.70
C LYS A 20 20.19 -5.61 -1.53
N VAL A 21 19.35 -4.61 -1.26
CA VAL A 21 18.32 -4.69 -0.23
C VAL A 21 17.21 -5.65 -0.67
N LEU A 22 16.83 -5.61 -1.95
CA LEU A 22 15.88 -6.59 -2.51
C LEU A 22 16.41 -8.03 -2.39
N GLU A 23 17.66 -8.26 -2.75
CA GLU A 23 18.30 -9.57 -2.62
C GLU A 23 18.39 -10.04 -1.16
N TRP A 24 18.79 -9.14 -0.25
CA TRP A 24 18.82 -9.43 1.18
C TRP A 24 17.43 -9.79 1.72
N ILE A 25 16.37 -9.12 1.24
CA ILE A 25 15.00 -9.41 1.65
C ILE A 25 14.59 -10.83 1.23
N GLU A 26 14.84 -11.21 -0.02
CA GLU A 26 14.49 -12.55 -0.52
C GLU A 26 15.30 -13.66 0.17
N ASN A 27 16.59 -13.42 0.40
CA ASN A 27 17.46 -14.36 1.13
C ASN A 27 16.99 -14.54 2.59
N THR A 28 16.63 -13.43 3.25
CA THR A 28 16.13 -13.46 4.62
C THR A 28 14.78 -14.17 4.69
N LYS A 29 13.88 -13.93 3.73
CA LYS A 29 12.60 -14.63 3.63
C LYS A 29 12.82 -16.13 3.47
N THR A 30 13.74 -16.53 2.58
CA THR A 30 14.08 -17.95 2.36
C THR A 30 14.67 -18.59 3.62
N ALA A 31 15.57 -17.91 4.31
CA ALA A 31 16.20 -18.40 5.54
C ALA A 31 15.23 -18.50 6.73
N THR A 32 14.15 -17.73 6.73
CA THR A 32 13.16 -17.69 7.82
C THR A 32 11.92 -18.55 7.55
N ARG A 33 11.86 -19.24 6.40
CA ARG A 33 10.81 -20.24 6.13
C ARG A 33 11.02 -21.50 6.98
N PRO A 34 9.94 -22.13 7.48
CA PRO A 34 8.52 -21.82 7.23
C PRO A 34 7.89 -20.78 8.17
N HIS A 35 8.53 -20.48 9.32
CA HIS A 35 7.96 -19.66 10.39
C HIS A 35 7.57 -18.25 9.95
N PHE A 36 8.23 -17.71 8.93
CA PHE A 36 7.87 -16.45 8.33
C PHE A 36 6.41 -16.43 7.85
N GLU A 37 5.97 -17.45 7.11
CA GLU A 37 4.63 -17.46 6.52
C GLU A 37 3.52 -17.58 7.59
N GLU A 38 3.78 -18.36 8.64
CA GLU A 38 2.85 -18.52 9.77
C GLU A 38 2.63 -17.21 10.52
N VAL A 39 3.72 -16.48 10.85
CA VAL A 39 3.65 -15.21 11.59
C VAL A 39 3.05 -14.10 10.72
N HIS A 40 3.35 -14.09 9.43
CA HIS A 40 2.96 -12.99 8.53
C HIS A 40 1.57 -13.16 7.92
N GLN A 41 0.89 -14.29 8.14
CA GLN A 41 -0.47 -14.52 7.64
C GLN A 41 -1.45 -13.45 8.14
N VAL A 42 -1.31 -13.01 9.40
CA VAL A 42 -2.13 -11.93 9.98
C VAL A 42 -1.84 -10.58 9.32
N LEU A 43 -0.57 -10.31 9.02
CA LEU A 43 -0.12 -9.08 8.37
C LEU A 43 -0.64 -8.99 6.92
N TYR A 44 -0.65 -10.09 6.17
CA TYR A 44 -1.23 -10.11 4.82
C TYR A 44 -2.75 -9.86 4.83
N ARG A 45 -3.47 -10.42 5.81
CA ARG A 45 -4.90 -10.13 5.99
C ARG A 45 -5.16 -8.66 6.30
N ALA A 46 -4.32 -8.05 7.14
CA ALA A 46 -4.41 -6.62 7.44
C ALA A 46 -4.11 -5.77 6.20
N LYS A 47 -3.08 -6.10 5.42
CA LYS A 47 -2.75 -5.44 4.15
C LYS A 47 -3.93 -5.41 3.19
N ALA A 48 -4.59 -6.55 2.98
CA ALA A 48 -5.75 -6.65 2.09
C ALA A 48 -6.88 -5.70 2.52
N ARG A 49 -7.16 -5.61 3.84
CA ARG A 49 -8.17 -4.67 4.37
C ARG A 49 -7.78 -3.21 4.17
N PHE A 50 -6.51 -2.85 4.37
CA PHE A 50 -6.05 -1.48 4.13
C PHE A 50 -6.16 -1.09 2.65
N GLN A 51 -5.87 -2.02 1.73
CA GLN A 51 -6.04 -1.79 0.29
C GLN A 51 -7.52 -1.58 -0.08
N GLU A 52 -8.42 -2.37 0.50
CA GLU A 52 -9.87 -2.22 0.30
C GLU A 52 -10.41 -0.89 0.86
N GLN A 53 -9.92 -0.44 2.02
CA GLN A 53 -10.29 0.88 2.56
C GLN A 53 -9.78 2.03 1.67
N ARG A 54 -8.57 1.89 1.12
CA ARG A 54 -7.96 2.91 0.26
C ARG A 54 -8.71 3.05 -1.07
N SER A 55 -9.22 1.96 -1.63
CA SER A 55 -10.06 1.99 -2.83
C SER A 55 -11.45 2.58 -2.56
N MET A 56 -12.05 2.37 -1.38
CA MET A 56 -13.31 3.01 -1.01
C MET A 56 -13.19 4.52 -0.75
N GLY A 57 -12.08 4.98 -0.13
CA GLY A 57 -11.83 6.40 0.11
C GLY A 57 -11.70 7.24 -1.17
N SER A 58 -11.27 6.63 -2.27
CA SER A 58 -11.16 7.30 -3.57
C SER A 58 -12.50 7.67 -4.20
N ASN A 59 -13.61 7.02 -3.81
CA ASN A 59 -14.91 7.21 -4.44
C ASN A 59 -15.71 8.40 -3.89
N ASN A 60 -15.30 8.97 -2.75
CA ASN A 60 -16.03 10.07 -2.11
C ASN A 60 -15.59 11.48 -2.58
N MET A 61 -14.49 11.60 -3.32
CA MET A 61 -13.94 12.89 -3.77
C MET A 61 -14.42 13.32 -5.15
N THR A 62 -15.32 12.57 -5.79
CA THR A 62 -15.87 12.90 -7.12
C THR A 62 -17.24 13.57 -7.08
N ASN A 63 -17.91 13.63 -5.91
CA ASN A 63 -19.26 14.22 -5.81
C ASN A 63 -19.29 15.67 -5.29
N SER A 64 -18.14 16.29 -5.03
CA SER A 64 -18.03 17.63 -4.41
C SER A 64 -17.66 18.77 -5.38
N SER A 65 -17.84 18.60 -6.70
CA SER A 65 -17.45 19.63 -7.69
C SER A 65 -18.60 20.53 -8.19
N ASN A 66 -19.85 20.34 -7.75
CA ASN A 66 -21.01 20.99 -8.38
C ASN A 66 -21.76 22.06 -7.55
N ARG A 67 -21.14 22.75 -6.58
CA ARG A 67 -21.82 23.89 -5.91
C ARG A 67 -20.91 25.03 -5.50
N MET A 68 -20.39 25.80 -6.46
CA MET A 68 -20.09 27.22 -6.23
C MET A 68 -20.32 28.02 -7.52
N ALA A 69 -21.57 28.14 -7.96
CA ALA A 69 -21.96 29.24 -8.84
C ALA A 69 -22.24 30.46 -7.97
N LEU A 70 -21.25 31.33 -7.81
CA LEU A 70 -21.44 32.66 -7.24
C LEU A 70 -22.03 33.57 -8.34
N PRO A 71 -23.23 34.15 -8.17
CA PRO A 71 -23.74 35.12 -9.12
C PRO A 71 -22.97 36.44 -8.95
N SER A 72 -22.12 36.76 -9.92
CA SER A 72 -21.53 38.09 -10.09
C SER A 72 -22.65 39.06 -10.47
N LYS A 73 -22.86 40.10 -9.66
CA LYS A 73 -23.85 41.16 -9.92
C LYS A 73 -23.09 42.42 -10.34
N MET A 74 -23.49 42.97 -11.48
CA MET A 74 -23.11 44.29 -12.01
C MET A 74 -23.73 45.43 -11.20
#